data_AF-A0A7J8XL61-F1
#
_entry.id   AF-A0A7J8XL61-F1
#
_cell.length_a   1.000
_cell.length_b   1.000
_cell.length_c   1.000
_cell.angle_alpha   90.00
_cell.angle_beta   90.00
_cell.angle_gamma   90.00
#
_symmetry.space_group_name_H-M   'P 1'
#
loop_
_entity.id
_entity.type
_entity.pdbx_description
1 polymer ?
#
loop_
_entity_poly.entity_id
_entity_poly.type
_entity_poly.pdbx_seq_one_letter_code
_entity_poly.pdbx_strand_id
1 'polypeptide(L)'
;MRKLLAFAFLFFFFWDKTLAQIAPAPPLKVDNITSILEKGGQFTTFIKLLKATQVADQLNNQLSTPDPNDGITVFAPSDNAFSGLKPGTLNSLSDQEKLQLVQFHVLPTLMSTSQFQTASNPLRTQAGDVKGGKFPLNVTAEGNQVNVTTGVVNATVENSVFSDRRIAVYQVDKVLLPPKAGVKGAVVAGAVSLKFHALAMGFSSFAVFWAIFRGF
;
A
#
# COMPACT_ATOMS: atom_id res chain seq x y z
N MET A 1 -50.92 -6.50 72.13
CA MET A 1 -49.52 -6.02 72.01
C MET A 1 -49.04 -6.36 70.60
N ARG A 2 -49.00 -5.40 69.65
CA ARG A 2 -47.77 -4.83 69.05
C ARG A 2 -46.73 -5.94 68.77
N LYS A 3 -46.30 -6.27 67.54
CA LYS A 3 -45.58 -5.43 66.57
C LYS A 3 -45.52 -6.07 65.17
N LEU A 4 -45.36 -5.19 64.18
CA LEU A 4 -44.91 -5.36 62.79
C LEU A 4 -43.98 -6.55 62.50
N LEU A 5 -44.15 -7.18 61.32
CA LEU A 5 -43.21 -6.98 60.21
C LEU A 5 -43.87 -7.32 58.87
N ALA A 6 -43.83 -6.35 57.95
CA ALA A 6 -44.15 -6.53 56.54
C ALA A 6 -42.96 -7.18 55.82
N PHE A 7 -43.22 -8.12 54.93
CA PHE A 7 -42.30 -8.42 53.84
C PHE A 7 -43.12 -8.68 52.57
N ALA A 8 -43.41 -7.59 51.87
CA ALA A 8 -43.73 -7.64 50.46
C ALA A 8 -42.41 -7.92 49.71
N PHE A 9 -42.32 -9.06 49.05
CA PHE A 9 -41.46 -9.18 47.88
C PHE A 9 -42.22 -10.01 46.84
N LEU A 10 -42.84 -9.25 45.93
CA LEU A 10 -43.14 -9.69 44.57
C LEU A 10 -41.90 -10.42 44.05
N PHE A 11 -41.97 -11.75 43.95
CA PHE A 11 -40.99 -12.48 43.16
C PHE A 11 -41.25 -12.09 41.72
N PHE A 12 -40.36 -11.21 41.25
CA PHE A 12 -40.32 -10.66 39.92
C PHE A 12 -40.48 -11.78 38.89
N PHE A 13 -41.64 -11.75 38.23
CA PHE A 13 -41.78 -12.13 36.83
C PHE A 13 -40.59 -11.58 36.02
N PHE A 14 -40.24 -12.30 34.95
CA PHE A 14 -39.23 -11.97 33.94
C PHE A 14 -37.80 -12.48 34.21
N TRP A 15 -37.63 -13.80 34.12
CA TRP A 15 -36.42 -14.37 33.54
C TRP A 15 -36.76 -15.04 32.21
N ASP A 16 -37.01 -14.23 31.18
CA ASP A 16 -36.84 -14.65 29.80
C ASP A 16 -35.74 -13.79 29.22
N LYS A 17 -34.48 -14.25 29.36
CA LYS A 17 -33.40 -13.71 28.56
C LYS A 17 -33.68 -14.14 27.12
N THR A 18 -34.33 -13.23 26.41
CA THR A 18 -34.45 -13.21 24.96
C THR A 18 -33.07 -13.54 24.38
N LEU A 19 -32.92 -14.74 23.81
CA LEU A 19 -31.83 -15.04 22.91
C LEU A 19 -32.03 -14.12 21.71
N ALA A 20 -31.34 -12.98 21.69
CA ALA A 20 -31.14 -12.24 20.47
C ALA A 20 -30.46 -13.22 19.50
N GLN A 21 -31.24 -13.75 18.57
CA GLN A 21 -30.76 -14.44 17.38
C GLN A 21 -29.62 -13.60 16.83
N ILE A 22 -28.38 -14.10 16.92
CA ILE A 22 -27.27 -13.55 16.16
C ILE A 22 -27.72 -13.75 14.72
N ALA A 23 -28.26 -12.70 14.09
CA ALA A 23 -28.53 -12.71 12.68
C ALA A 23 -27.21 -13.13 12.01
N PRO A 24 -27.21 -14.11 11.09
CA PRO A 24 -26.01 -14.38 10.30
C PRO A 24 -25.59 -13.02 9.71
N ALA A 25 -24.36 -12.60 10.01
CA ALA A 25 -23.81 -11.37 9.47
C ALA A 25 -24.08 -11.38 7.95
N PRO A 26 -24.52 -10.25 7.36
CA PRO A 26 -24.71 -10.19 5.92
C PRO A 26 -23.49 -10.80 5.23
N PRO A 27 -23.66 -11.66 4.21
CA PRO A 27 -22.53 -12.20 3.49
C PRO A 27 -21.65 -11.01 3.07
N LEU A 28 -20.38 -11.03 3.50
CA LEU A 28 -19.42 -9.99 3.15
C LEU A 28 -19.41 -9.90 1.63
N LYS A 29 -20.02 -8.86 1.09
CA LYS A 29 -19.95 -8.59 -0.34
C LYS A 29 -18.52 -8.22 -0.62
N VAL A 30 -17.76 -9.20 -1.12
CA VAL A 30 -16.40 -9.00 -1.56
C VAL A 30 -16.48 -8.15 -2.81
N ASP A 31 -16.25 -6.85 -2.67
CA ASP A 31 -16.13 -6.00 -3.84
C ASP A 31 -14.83 -6.36 -4.58
N ASN A 32 -14.95 -6.64 -5.88
CA ASN A 32 -13.79 -6.93 -6.72
C ASN A 32 -12.82 -5.74 -6.71
N ILE A 33 -11.51 -5.99 -6.75
CA ILE A 33 -10.49 -4.93 -6.76
C ILE A 33 -10.71 -3.94 -7.91
N THR A 34 -11.09 -4.43 -9.08
CA THR A 34 -11.38 -3.56 -10.24
C THR A 34 -12.57 -2.66 -9.98
N SER A 35 -13.62 -3.16 -9.33
CA SER A 35 -14.82 -2.37 -9.02
C SER A 35 -14.56 -1.33 -7.94
N ILE A 36 -13.69 -1.63 -6.97
CA ILE A 36 -13.20 -0.65 -5.99
C ILE A 36 -12.47 0.49 -6.70
N LEU A 37 -11.56 0.15 -7.62
CA LEU A 37 -10.80 1.13 -8.38
C LEU A 37 -11.67 1.91 -9.38
N GLU A 38 -12.66 1.28 -10.00
CA GLU A 38 -13.62 1.93 -10.91
C GLU A 38 -14.45 2.98 -10.16
N LYS A 39 -14.88 2.70 -8.91
CA LYS A 39 -15.55 3.69 -8.04
C LYS A 39 -14.65 4.89 -7.71
N GLY A 40 -13.33 4.68 -7.64
CA GLY A 40 -12.35 5.74 -7.43
C GLY A 40 -12.08 6.61 -8.67
N GLY A 41 -12.48 6.17 -9.87
CA GLY A 41 -12.49 6.95 -11.11
C GLY A 41 -11.14 7.28 -11.77
N GLN A 42 -10.04 7.23 -11.01
CA GLN A 42 -8.72 7.73 -11.45
C GLN A 42 -7.63 6.64 -11.54
N PHE A 43 -8.05 5.39 -11.80
CA PHE A 43 -7.18 4.22 -11.81
C PHE A 43 -7.27 3.44 -13.12
N THR A 44 -7.68 4.09 -14.22
CA THR A 44 -8.03 3.43 -15.49
C THR A 44 -6.85 2.64 -16.06
N THR A 45 -5.65 3.21 -16.01
CA THR A 45 -4.42 2.58 -16.50
C THR A 45 -4.03 1.39 -15.63
N PHE A 46 -4.13 1.54 -14.31
CA PHE A 46 -3.84 0.46 -13.38
C PHE A 46 -4.82 -0.71 -13.53
N ILE A 47 -6.12 -0.43 -13.69
CA ILE A 47 -7.15 -1.45 -13.94
C ILE A 47 -6.84 -2.23 -15.22
N LYS A 48 -6.42 -1.55 -16.31
CA LYS A 48 -6.02 -2.21 -17.56
C LYS A 48 -4.82 -3.14 -17.34
N LEU A 49 -3.81 -2.70 -16.59
CA LEU A 49 -2.65 -3.52 -16.26
C LEU A 49 -3.04 -4.74 -15.42
N LEU A 50 -3.84 -4.55 -14.36
CA LEU A 50 -4.34 -5.63 -13.50
C LEU A 50 -5.12 -6.70 -14.29
N LYS A 51 -5.92 -6.29 -15.27
CA LYS A 51 -6.67 -7.20 -16.16
C LYS A 51 -5.72 -7.89 -17.15
N ALA A 52 -4.80 -7.16 -17.76
CA ALA A 52 -3.85 -7.70 -18.74
C ALA A 52 -2.87 -8.73 -18.12
N THR A 53 -2.50 -8.56 -16.85
CA THR A 53 -1.60 -9.47 -16.13
C THR A 53 -2.33 -10.55 -15.34
N GLN A 54 -3.67 -10.58 -15.38
CA GLN A 54 -4.54 -11.48 -14.62
C GLN A 54 -4.39 -11.39 -13.08
N VAL A 55 -3.66 -10.39 -12.58
CA VAL A 55 -3.52 -10.18 -11.13
C VAL A 55 -4.86 -9.79 -10.50
N ALA A 56 -5.73 -9.07 -11.23
CA ALA A 56 -7.09 -8.78 -10.76
C ALA A 56 -7.83 -10.05 -10.31
N ASP A 57 -7.79 -11.10 -11.14
CA ASP A 57 -8.49 -12.35 -10.87
C ASP A 57 -7.85 -13.11 -9.70
N GLN A 58 -6.51 -13.10 -9.62
CA GLN A 58 -5.79 -13.69 -8.49
C GLN A 58 -6.17 -13.03 -7.16
N LEU A 59 -6.20 -11.70 -7.11
CA LEU A 59 -6.60 -10.97 -5.90
C LEU A 59 -8.07 -11.21 -5.56
N ASN A 60 -8.97 -11.17 -6.55
CA ASN A 60 -10.39 -11.45 -6.31
C ASN A 60 -10.63 -12.87 -5.79
N ASN A 61 -9.89 -13.86 -6.28
CA ASN A 61 -9.97 -15.24 -5.81
C ASN A 61 -9.46 -15.38 -4.36
N GLN A 62 -8.36 -14.71 -4.02
CA GLN A 62 -7.86 -14.64 -2.64
C GLN A 62 -8.90 -14.00 -1.71
N LEU A 63 -9.47 -12.86 -2.12
CA LEU A 63 -10.50 -12.18 -1.34
C LEU A 63 -11.83 -12.93 -1.29
N SER A 64 -12.10 -13.85 -2.21
CA SER A 64 -13.31 -14.69 -2.16
C SER A 64 -13.15 -15.86 -1.19
N THR A 65 -11.91 -16.25 -0.89
CA THR A 65 -11.61 -17.34 0.05
C THR A 65 -11.62 -16.79 1.48
N PRO A 66 -12.50 -17.27 2.37
CA PRO A 66 -12.58 -16.77 3.73
C PRO A 66 -11.44 -17.34 4.59
N ASP A 67 -10.30 -16.67 4.59
CA ASP A 67 -9.25 -16.88 5.61
C ASP A 67 -9.13 -15.59 6.47
N PRO A 68 -9.28 -15.69 7.80
CA PRO A 68 -9.16 -14.54 8.70
C PRO A 68 -7.73 -13.99 8.81
N ASN A 69 -6.71 -14.71 8.35
CA ASN A 69 -5.32 -14.29 8.36
C ASN A 69 -4.83 -13.77 6.99
N ASP A 70 -5.60 -14.01 5.92
CA ASP A 70 -5.27 -13.47 4.60
C ASP A 70 -5.83 -12.06 4.46
N GLY A 71 -4.90 -11.12 4.35
CA GLY A 71 -5.18 -9.71 4.17
C GLY A 71 -4.25 -9.13 3.12
N ILE A 72 -4.76 -8.24 2.28
CA ILE A 72 -4.01 -7.70 1.14
C ILE A 72 -3.99 -6.18 1.24
N THR A 73 -2.85 -5.58 0.95
CA THR A 73 -2.75 -4.13 0.76
C THR A 73 -2.34 -3.83 -0.67
N VAL A 74 -3.05 -2.95 -1.35
CA VAL A 74 -2.79 -2.55 -2.73
C VAL A 74 -2.46 -1.06 -2.76
N PHE A 75 -1.27 -0.73 -3.24
CA PHE A 75 -0.90 0.64 -3.61
C PHE A 75 -1.37 0.90 -5.04
N ALA A 76 -2.46 1.64 -5.21
CA ALA A 76 -3.02 1.96 -6.51
C ALA A 76 -2.47 3.30 -7.03
N PRO A 77 -1.60 3.29 -8.05
CA PRO A 77 -1.16 4.52 -8.70
C PRO A 77 -2.31 5.14 -9.50
N SER A 78 -2.50 6.46 -9.33
CA SER A 78 -3.50 7.20 -10.11
C SER A 78 -3.10 7.33 -11.59
N ASP A 79 -4.03 7.68 -12.46
CA ASP A 79 -3.72 7.97 -13.88
C ASP A 79 -2.72 9.14 -14.03
N ASN A 80 -2.68 10.06 -13.06
CA ASN A 80 -1.66 11.11 -12.98
C ASN A 80 -0.27 10.54 -12.66
N ALA A 81 -0.20 9.53 -11.78
CA ALA A 81 1.05 8.84 -11.46
C ALA A 81 1.68 8.19 -12.70
N PHE A 82 0.86 7.60 -13.58
CA PHE A 82 1.32 7.05 -14.86
C PHE A 82 1.75 8.13 -15.85
N SER A 83 1.08 9.28 -15.84
CA SER A 83 1.44 10.43 -16.67
C SER A 83 2.81 11.02 -16.30
N GLY A 84 3.25 10.82 -15.05
CA GLY A 84 4.59 11.18 -14.59
C GLY A 84 5.71 10.25 -15.07
N LEU A 85 5.39 9.10 -15.67
CA LEU A 85 6.38 8.22 -16.28
C LEU A 85 6.79 8.74 -17.67
N LYS A 86 7.99 8.36 -18.11
CA LYS A 86 8.41 8.66 -19.48
C LYS A 86 7.44 8.00 -20.47
N PRO A 87 6.99 8.73 -21.51
CA PRO A 87 6.16 8.15 -22.55
C PRO A 87 6.83 6.88 -23.13
N GLY A 88 6.06 5.81 -23.24
CA GLY A 88 6.55 4.52 -23.74
C GLY A 88 7.21 3.62 -22.68
N THR A 89 7.38 4.04 -21.42
CA THR A 89 7.91 3.16 -20.37
C THR A 89 7.10 1.87 -20.25
N LEU A 90 5.77 1.94 -20.08
CA LEU A 90 4.93 0.74 -19.97
C LEU A 90 4.95 -0.13 -21.25
N ASN A 91 5.12 0.49 -22.42
CA ASN A 91 5.19 -0.22 -23.69
C ASN A 91 6.54 -0.91 -23.90
N SER A 92 7.60 -0.39 -23.28
CA SER A 92 8.94 -0.98 -23.32
C SER A 92 9.10 -2.17 -22.39
N LEU A 93 8.17 -2.37 -21.46
CA LEU A 93 8.16 -3.51 -20.55
C LEU A 93 7.59 -4.75 -21.24
N SER A 94 8.26 -5.88 -21.05
CA SER A 94 7.72 -7.20 -21.35
C SER A 94 6.51 -7.51 -20.47
N ASP A 95 5.69 -8.51 -20.86
CA ASP A 95 4.52 -8.89 -20.08
C ASP A 95 4.90 -9.43 -18.69
N GLN A 96 6.06 -10.07 -18.58
CA GLN A 96 6.62 -10.49 -17.30
C GLN A 96 7.01 -9.30 -16.42
N GLU A 97 7.59 -8.24 -17.00
CA GLU A 97 7.91 -7.02 -16.25
C GLU A 97 6.66 -6.24 -15.84
N LYS A 98 5.61 -6.22 -16.69
CA LYS A 98 4.30 -5.65 -16.33
C LYS A 98 3.68 -6.42 -15.17
N LEU A 99 3.72 -7.76 -15.20
CA LEU A 99 3.24 -8.60 -14.11
C LEU A 99 3.99 -8.28 -12.81
N GLN A 100 5.33 -8.24 -12.86
CA GLN A 100 6.15 -7.89 -11.70
C GLN A 100 5.86 -6.47 -11.18
N LEU A 101 5.68 -5.50 -12.06
CA LEU A 101 5.32 -4.14 -11.69
C LEU A 101 3.99 -4.10 -10.94
N VAL A 102 2.97 -4.79 -11.45
CA VAL A 102 1.66 -4.86 -10.78
C VAL A 102 1.77 -5.56 -9.44
N GLN A 103 2.46 -6.71 -9.37
CA GLN A 103 2.67 -7.44 -8.11
C GLN A 103 3.49 -6.66 -7.08
N PHE A 104 4.34 -5.73 -7.52
CA PHE A 104 5.15 -4.89 -6.63
C PHE A 104 4.30 -3.83 -5.91
N HIS A 105 3.13 -3.51 -6.46
CA HIS A 105 2.14 -2.65 -5.82
C HIS A 105 1.25 -3.39 -4.83
N VAL A 106 1.36 -4.72 -4.72
CA VAL A 106 0.51 -5.53 -3.86
C VAL A 106 1.34 -6.13 -2.74
N LEU A 107 0.86 -5.99 -1.51
CA LEU A 107 1.46 -6.57 -0.33
C LEU A 107 0.58 -7.72 0.15
N PRO A 108 1.17 -8.89 0.44
CA PRO A 108 0.43 -10.07 0.90
C PRO A 108 0.03 -9.96 2.38
N THR A 109 0.00 -8.74 2.93
CA THR A 109 -0.41 -8.45 4.31
C THR A 109 -1.33 -7.24 4.32
N LEU A 110 -2.36 -7.26 5.16
CA LEU A 110 -3.21 -6.11 5.41
C LEU A 110 -2.50 -5.15 6.36
N MET A 111 -2.29 -3.92 5.91
CA MET A 111 -1.68 -2.85 6.69
C MET A 111 -2.55 -1.60 6.72
N SER A 112 -2.83 -1.13 7.92
CA SER A 112 -3.38 0.19 8.20
C SER A 112 -2.28 1.26 8.23
N THR A 113 -2.69 2.52 8.22
CA THR A 113 -1.77 3.66 8.41
C THR A 113 -0.97 3.58 9.71
N SER A 114 -1.55 3.08 10.80
CA SER A 114 -0.83 2.86 12.05
C SER A 114 0.18 1.72 11.95
N GLN A 115 -0.13 0.64 11.25
CA GLN A 115 0.81 -0.46 11.03
C GLN A 115 2.01 -0.03 10.18
N PHE A 116 1.83 0.92 9.25
CA PHE A 116 2.94 1.50 8.50
C PHE A 116 3.94 2.27 9.38
N GLN A 117 3.51 2.87 10.49
CA GLN A 117 4.41 3.58 11.42
C GLN A 117 5.37 2.64 12.14
N THR A 118 4.92 1.42 12.43
CA THR A 118 5.70 0.38 13.14
C THR A 118 6.22 -0.71 12.20
N ALA A 119 6.11 -0.51 10.89
CA ALA A 119 6.49 -1.49 9.89
C ALA A 119 8.01 -1.72 9.88
N SER A 120 8.41 -2.99 9.82
CA SER A 120 9.81 -3.33 9.61
C SER A 120 10.14 -3.29 8.13
N ASN A 121 11.11 -2.46 7.76
CA ASN A 121 11.52 -2.24 6.38
C ASN A 121 12.72 -3.13 6.01
N PRO A 122 12.83 -3.60 4.74
CA PRO A 122 11.87 -3.44 3.65
C PRO A 122 10.68 -4.41 3.75
N LEU A 123 9.51 -3.95 3.32
CA LEU A 123 8.29 -4.73 3.17
C LEU A 123 8.37 -5.71 1.99
N ARG A 124 7.79 -6.89 2.19
CA ARG A 124 7.59 -7.89 1.14
C ARG A 124 6.37 -7.53 0.30
N THR A 125 6.51 -7.66 -1.01
CA THR A 125 5.41 -7.50 -1.99
C THR A 125 5.11 -8.83 -2.67
N GLN A 126 4.06 -8.91 -3.47
CA GLN A 126 3.76 -10.10 -4.27
C GLN A 126 4.76 -10.32 -5.40
N ALA A 127 5.54 -9.29 -5.81
CA ALA A 127 6.53 -9.42 -6.88
C ALA A 127 7.70 -10.35 -6.50
N GLY A 128 7.93 -10.56 -5.21
CA GLY A 128 8.93 -11.49 -4.72
C GLY A 128 9.57 -11.08 -3.40
N ASP A 129 10.64 -11.79 -3.06
CA ASP A 129 11.39 -11.55 -1.82
C ASP A 129 12.27 -10.29 -1.93
N VAL A 130 12.47 -9.62 -0.80
CA VAL A 130 13.35 -8.45 -0.65
C VAL A 130 14.83 -8.83 -0.71
N LYS A 131 15.16 -10.13 -0.57
CA LYS A 131 16.53 -10.66 -0.59
C LYS A 131 17.29 -10.26 -1.85
N GLY A 132 18.53 -9.80 -1.66
CA GLY A 132 19.40 -9.34 -2.75
C GLY A 132 18.95 -8.03 -3.41
N GLY A 133 18.13 -7.24 -2.72
CA GLY A 133 17.72 -5.89 -3.15
C GLY A 133 16.91 -5.89 -4.44
N LYS A 134 16.16 -6.97 -4.71
CA LYS A 134 15.39 -7.09 -5.96
C LYS A 134 14.10 -6.26 -5.91
N PHE A 135 13.41 -6.29 -4.78
CA PHE A 135 12.12 -5.64 -4.58
C PHE A 135 12.07 -4.90 -3.23
N PRO A 136 13.00 -3.97 -2.94
CA PRO A 136 12.94 -3.20 -1.71
C PRO A 136 11.73 -2.26 -1.76
N LEU A 137 10.79 -2.43 -0.84
CA LEU A 137 9.69 -1.50 -0.63
C LEU A 137 9.77 -1.00 0.80
N ASN A 138 10.15 0.26 0.99
CA ASN A 138 10.20 0.88 2.30
C ASN A 138 8.97 1.75 2.50
N VAL A 139 8.41 1.73 3.70
CA VAL A 139 7.33 2.62 4.10
C VAL A 139 7.74 3.38 5.34
N THR A 140 7.54 4.69 5.31
CA THR A 140 7.68 5.57 6.47
C THR A 140 6.37 6.32 6.64
N ALA A 141 5.94 6.50 7.89
CA ALA A 141 4.73 7.23 8.19
C ALA A 141 5.03 8.31 9.21
N GLU A 142 4.70 9.56 8.86
CA GLU A 142 4.87 10.74 9.69
C GLU A 142 3.49 11.35 9.94
N GLY A 143 2.99 11.21 11.16
CA GLY A 143 1.61 11.57 11.50
C GLY A 143 0.61 10.78 10.65
N ASN A 144 -0.17 11.49 9.84
CA ASN A 144 -1.17 10.90 8.93
C ASN A 144 -0.66 10.68 7.50
N GLN A 145 0.58 11.10 7.21
CA GLN A 145 1.15 10.97 5.87
C GLN A 145 2.02 9.72 5.80
N VAL A 146 1.82 8.91 4.77
CA VAL A 146 2.59 7.69 4.52
C VAL A 146 3.39 7.87 3.23
N ASN A 147 4.69 7.68 3.31
CA ASN A 147 5.62 7.73 2.19
C ASN A 147 6.13 6.33 1.88
N VAL A 148 6.21 6.01 0.60
CA VAL A 148 6.63 4.70 0.08
C VAL A 148 7.84 4.90 -0.82
N THR A 149 8.95 4.24 -0.51
CA THR A 149 10.23 4.40 -1.22
C THR A 149 10.70 3.06 -1.78
N THR A 150 11.05 3.03 -3.06
CA THR A 150 11.52 1.83 -3.76
C THR A 150 13.03 1.82 -4.01
N GLY A 151 13.73 2.87 -3.56
CA GLY A 151 15.13 3.16 -3.89
C GLY A 151 15.31 3.83 -5.26
N VAL A 152 14.32 3.70 -6.16
CA VAL A 152 14.25 4.43 -7.43
C VAL A 152 13.23 5.56 -7.34
N VAL A 153 12.07 5.31 -6.75
CA VAL A 153 10.94 6.23 -6.67
C VAL A 153 10.56 6.47 -5.22
N ASN A 154 10.28 7.74 -4.89
CA ASN A 154 9.65 8.14 -3.63
C ASN A 154 8.23 8.59 -3.95
N ALA A 155 7.28 7.76 -3.54
CA ALA A 155 5.85 7.97 -3.67
C ALA A 155 5.23 8.36 -2.32
N THR A 156 4.11 9.05 -2.38
CA THR A 156 3.30 9.48 -1.23
C THR A 156 1.94 8.81 -1.34
N VAL A 157 1.43 8.27 -0.24
CA VAL A 157 0.04 7.85 -0.15
C VAL A 157 -0.82 9.10 0.01
N GLU A 158 -1.65 9.38 -1.00
CA GLU A 158 -2.50 10.57 -1.04
C GLU A 158 -3.84 10.32 -0.35
N ASN A 159 -4.39 9.12 -0.49
CA ASN A 159 -5.72 8.80 0.02
C ASN A 159 -5.90 7.29 0.29
N SER A 160 -6.84 6.94 1.17
CA SER A 160 -7.37 5.58 1.30
C SER A 160 -8.61 5.46 0.41
N VAL A 161 -8.49 4.72 -0.70
CA VAL A 161 -9.58 4.52 -1.67
C VAL A 161 -10.64 3.59 -1.08
N PHE A 162 -10.18 2.56 -0.39
CA PHE A 162 -11.04 1.56 0.23
C PHE A 162 -10.27 0.84 1.32
N SER A 163 -10.92 0.53 2.44
CA SER A 163 -10.33 -0.31 3.47
C SER A 163 -11.43 -1.08 4.19
N ASP A 164 -11.26 -2.40 4.26
CA ASP A 164 -12.07 -3.30 5.05
C ASP A 164 -11.18 -4.27 5.86
N ARG A 165 -11.75 -5.37 6.34
CA ARG A 165 -11.04 -6.36 7.17
C ARG A 165 -10.10 -7.29 6.39
N ARG A 166 -10.08 -7.24 5.05
CA ARG A 166 -9.34 -8.17 4.17
C ARG A 166 -8.57 -7.47 3.07
N ILE A 167 -8.98 -6.27 2.67
CA ILE A 167 -8.28 -5.46 1.68
C ILE A 167 -8.17 -4.00 2.12
N ALA A 168 -6.99 -3.42 1.93
CA ALA A 168 -6.77 -1.99 1.95
C ALA A 168 -6.22 -1.53 0.61
N VAL A 169 -6.80 -0.48 0.04
CA VAL A 169 -6.40 0.13 -1.22
C VAL A 169 -6.02 1.58 -0.95
N TYR A 170 -4.74 1.88 -1.13
CA TYR A 170 -4.17 3.21 -0.92
C TYR A 170 -3.79 3.81 -2.27
N GLN A 171 -4.24 5.03 -2.52
CA GLN A 171 -3.81 5.80 -3.68
C GLN A 171 -2.39 6.30 -3.47
N VAL A 172 -1.55 6.14 -4.50
CA VAL A 172 -0.21 6.71 -4.54
C VAL A 172 -0.05 7.69 -5.71
N ASP A 173 0.75 8.74 -5.48
CA ASP A 173 1.05 9.80 -6.45
C ASP A 173 2.01 9.35 -7.57
N LYS A 174 2.74 8.25 -7.38
CA LYS A 174 3.74 7.72 -8.32
C LYS A 174 3.66 6.21 -8.45
N VAL A 175 4.01 5.72 -9.64
CA VAL A 175 4.13 4.28 -9.91
C VAL A 175 5.37 3.74 -9.19
N LEU A 176 5.17 2.72 -8.35
CA LEU A 176 6.23 2.03 -7.64
C LEU A 176 7.01 1.17 -8.63
N LEU A 177 8.28 1.52 -8.83
CA LEU A 177 9.18 0.81 -9.75
C LEU A 177 10.22 0.03 -8.94
N PRO A 178 10.32 -1.30 -9.11
CA PRO A 178 11.38 -2.05 -8.47
C PRO A 178 12.71 -1.80 -9.21
N PRO A 179 13.85 -1.70 -8.51
CA PRO A 179 15.16 -1.36 -9.10
C PRO A 179 15.65 -2.28 -10.21
N LYS A 180 15.12 -3.51 -10.27
CA LYS A 180 15.51 -4.54 -11.26
C LYS A 180 14.41 -4.86 -12.28
N ALA A 181 13.25 -4.22 -12.23
CA ALA A 181 12.39 -4.22 -13.43
C ALA A 181 13.16 -3.42 -14.48
N GLY A 182 13.32 -3.94 -15.69
CA GLY A 182 14.20 -3.42 -16.74
C GLY A 182 13.75 -2.09 -17.35
N VAL A 183 13.33 -1.12 -16.50
CA VAL A 183 13.09 0.26 -16.90
C VAL A 183 14.44 0.90 -17.23
N LYS A 184 14.91 0.65 -18.45
CA LYS A 184 16.04 1.34 -19.06
C LYS A 184 15.73 2.85 -19.08
N GLY A 185 16.12 3.56 -18.03
CA GLY A 185 16.00 5.01 -17.94
C GLY A 185 14.96 5.57 -16.96
N ALA A 186 14.49 4.84 -15.94
CA ALA A 186 13.81 5.44 -14.78
C ALA A 186 14.80 6.21 -13.88
N VAL A 187 15.52 7.17 -14.45
CA VAL A 187 16.12 8.26 -13.70
C VAL A 187 14.98 9.23 -13.39
N VAL A 188 14.53 9.19 -12.15
CA VAL A 188 13.62 10.20 -11.61
C VAL A 188 14.29 11.55 -11.81
N ALA A 189 13.61 12.45 -12.52
CA ALA A 189 13.93 13.87 -12.55
C ALA A 189 13.65 14.44 -11.15
N GLY A 190 14.54 14.10 -10.24
CA GLY A 190 14.57 14.50 -8.84
C GLY A 190 16.03 14.56 -8.47
N ALA A 191 16.77 15.44 -9.15
CA ALA A 191 18.05 15.90 -8.66
C ALA A 191 17.79 16.39 -7.24
N VAL A 192 18.20 15.61 -6.25
CA VAL A 192 18.34 16.09 -4.89
C VAL A 192 19.39 17.19 -4.98
N SER A 193 18.92 18.44 -5.10
CA SER A 193 19.76 19.61 -4.97
C SER A 193 20.18 19.67 -3.51
N LEU A 194 21.21 18.90 -3.16
CA LEU A 194 21.89 18.98 -1.88
C LEU A 194 22.54 20.36 -1.82
N LYS A 195 21.81 21.31 -1.23
CA LYS A 195 22.28 22.66 -1.00
C LYS A 195 23.27 22.57 0.15
N PHE A 196 24.52 22.23 -0.16
CA PHE A 196 25.62 22.34 0.79
C PHE A 196 25.73 23.83 1.15
N HIS A 197 25.27 24.19 2.34
CA HIS A 197 25.66 25.45 2.96
C HIS A 197 27.15 25.33 3.27
N ALA A 198 27.97 25.76 2.31
CA ALA A 198 29.38 25.98 2.53
C ALA A 198 29.51 27.10 3.57
N LEU A 199 29.72 26.70 4.83
CA LEU A 199 30.25 27.61 5.84
C LEU A 199 31.64 28.02 5.34
N ALA A 200 31.79 29.30 5.04
CA ALA A 200 33.03 29.89 4.58
C ALA A 200 34.14 29.67 5.61
N MET A 201 34.99 28.67 5.38
CA MET A 201 36.34 28.61 5.89
C MET A 201 37.23 28.21 4.72
N GLY A 202 37.94 29.20 4.19
CA GLY A 202 38.63 29.12 2.92
C GLY A 202 39.72 28.06 2.92
N PHE A 203 39.63 27.11 2.01
CA PHE A 203 40.79 26.38 1.50
C PHE A 203 40.62 26.15 0.00
N SER A 204 41.57 26.70 -0.74
CA SER A 204 41.77 26.55 -2.18
C SER A 204 42.10 25.09 -2.52
N SER A 205 41.12 24.30 -2.98
CA SER A 205 41.40 23.10 -3.79
C SER A 205 40.16 22.55 -4.51
N PHE A 206 39.73 23.22 -5.58
CA PHE A 206 38.66 22.74 -6.46
C PHE A 206 39.13 21.65 -7.46
N ALA A 207 40.43 21.36 -7.54
CA ALA A 207 41.00 20.47 -8.56
C ALA A 207 40.99 18.97 -8.16
N VAL A 208 40.88 18.62 -6.88
CA VAL A 208 41.00 17.23 -6.42
C VAL A 208 39.67 16.48 -6.50
N PHE A 209 38.53 17.17 -6.41
CA PHE A 209 37.23 16.53 -6.30
C PHE A 209 36.68 15.97 -7.63
N TRP A 210 37.16 16.48 -8.78
CA TRP A 210 36.72 16.00 -10.10
C TRP A 210 37.45 14.71 -10.55
N ALA A 211 38.60 14.38 -9.94
CA ALA A 211 39.40 13.21 -10.34
C ALA A 211 38.88 11.87 -9.79
N ILE A 212 38.00 11.88 -8.77
CA ILE A 212 37.54 10.64 -8.10
C ILE A 212 36.30 10.03 -8.79
N PHE A 213 35.55 10.80 -9.57
CA PHE A 213 34.26 10.34 -10.15
C PHE A 213 34.32 9.76 -11.58
N ARG A 214 35.50 9.65 -12.21
CA ARG A 214 35.64 9.05 -13.56
C ARG A 214 36.12 7.60 -13.58
N GLY A 215 36.03 6.89 -12.47
CA GLY A 215 36.55 5.53 -12.38
C GLY A 215 35.77 4.59 -11.46
N PHE A 216 34.45 4.52 -11.60
CA PHE A 216 33.61 3.37 -11.23
C PHE A 216 32.33 3.35 -12.07
#